data_AF-K4IGK7-F1
#
_entry.id   AF-K4IGK7-F1
#
_cell.length_a   1.000
_cell.length_b   1.000
_cell.length_c   1.000
_cell.angle_alpha   90.00
_cell.angle_beta   90.00
_cell.angle_gamma   90.00
#
_symmetry.space_group_name_H-M   'P 1'
#
loop_
_entity.id
_entity.type
_entity.pdbx_description
1 polymer ?
#
loop_
_entity_poly.entity_id
_entity_poly.type
_entity_poly.pdbx_seq_one_letter_code
_entity_poly.pdbx_strand_id
1 'polypeptide(L)'
;MEIEKFIYCLEAVPDIETTNTTEVVKILEDIALVQDITSIYKACDTIEGLEESLSYLLYEDHNFKDYEIIYLVIPGEANNILMNDYYYSIEEIAELFEGKMTGKVIHFANQKVLDLTDEESQYFLDVTGARAISGYGSTTSKISSTITIDRVFFSMFQENDDLAEVVESMFQKHYNLCKLLDFRLYY
;
A
#
# COMPACT_ATOMS: atom_id res chain seq x y z
N MET A 1 26.51 -3.11 -2.36
CA MET A 1 25.51 -2.04 -2.27
C MET A 1 24.31 -2.69 -1.68
N GLU A 2 23.90 -2.26 -0.50
CA GLU A 2 22.58 -2.61 0.02
C GLU A 2 21.55 -2.10 -0.99
N ILE A 3 20.58 -2.95 -1.32
CA ILE A 3 19.50 -2.58 -2.22
C ILE A 3 18.62 -1.66 -1.38
N GLU A 4 18.67 -0.35 -1.63
CA GLU A 4 17.71 0.60 -1.05
C GLU A 4 16.33 0.17 -1.58
N LYS A 5 15.44 -0.36 -0.72
CA LYS A 5 14.09 -0.72 -1.16
C LYS A 5 13.20 0.51 -1.05
N PHE A 6 12.56 0.87 -2.13
CA PHE A 6 11.75 2.09 -2.22
C PHE A 6 10.27 1.79 -1.99
N ILE A 7 9.55 2.80 -1.49
CA ILE A 7 8.09 2.79 -1.43
C ILE A 7 7.55 3.60 -2.60
N TYR A 8 6.62 3.03 -3.37
CA TYR A 8 5.83 3.78 -4.33
C TYR A 8 4.44 4.03 -3.77
N CYS A 9 4.13 5.29 -3.46
CA CYS A 9 2.87 5.69 -2.85
C CYS A 9 1.91 6.31 -3.88
N LEU A 10 0.71 5.76 -3.94
CA LEU A 10 -0.42 6.28 -4.70
C LEU A 10 -1.50 6.74 -3.73
N GLU A 11 -1.79 8.03 -3.71
CA GLU A 11 -2.87 8.61 -2.91
C GLU A 11 -4.05 9.01 -3.80
N ALA A 12 -5.24 8.53 -3.46
CA ALA A 12 -6.46 9.02 -4.07
C ALA A 12 -6.87 10.34 -3.41
N VAL A 13 -6.92 11.40 -4.20
CA VAL A 13 -7.30 12.75 -3.76
C VAL A 13 -8.55 13.22 -4.50
N PRO A 14 -9.33 14.17 -3.94
CA PRO A 14 -10.50 14.69 -4.62
C PRO A 14 -10.20 15.46 -5.92
N ASP A 15 -9.02 16.09 -6.00
CA ASP A 15 -8.59 16.91 -7.13
C ASP A 15 -7.06 17.03 -7.12
N ILE A 16 -6.41 16.52 -8.17
CA ILE A 16 -4.94 16.57 -8.30
C ILE A 16 -4.38 17.97 -8.59
N GLU A 17 -5.20 18.92 -9.05
CA GLU A 17 -4.77 20.31 -9.27
C GLU A 17 -4.64 21.09 -7.95
N THR A 18 -5.15 20.54 -6.84
CA THR A 18 -5.05 21.16 -5.52
C THR A 18 -3.63 21.05 -4.97
N THR A 19 -2.97 22.20 -4.75
CA THR A 19 -1.56 22.27 -4.31
C THR A 19 -1.33 22.09 -2.80
N ASN A 20 -2.22 21.39 -2.09
CA ASN A 20 -2.08 21.22 -0.64
C ASN A 20 -1.26 19.98 -0.30
N THR A 21 -0.26 20.12 0.57
CA THR A 21 0.47 18.98 1.13
C THR A 21 -0.46 18.14 2.01
N THR A 22 -0.72 16.91 1.58
CA THR A 22 -1.53 15.94 2.33
C THR A 22 -0.78 15.47 3.57
N GLU A 23 -1.51 14.83 4.49
CA GLU A 23 -0.87 14.22 5.66
C GLU A 23 0.06 13.08 5.25
N VAL A 24 -0.30 12.33 4.19
CA VAL A 24 0.52 11.25 3.58
C VAL A 24 1.89 11.76 3.20
N VAL A 25 1.98 12.88 2.48
CA VAL A 25 3.28 13.44 2.07
C VAL A 25 4.17 13.74 3.29
N LYS A 26 3.61 14.32 4.35
CA LYS A 26 4.37 14.63 5.58
C LYS A 26 4.89 13.36 6.26
N ILE A 27 4.11 12.28 6.22
CA ILE A 27 4.51 10.99 6.79
C ILE A 27 5.65 10.39 5.98
N LEU A 28 5.56 10.42 4.65
CA LEU A 28 6.61 9.93 3.77
C LEU A 28 7.92 10.72 3.94
N GLU A 29 7.84 12.04 4.11
CA GLU A 29 8.99 12.89 4.44
C GLU A 29 9.61 12.49 5.79
N ASP A 30 8.79 12.24 6.82
CA ASP A 30 9.28 11.81 8.14
C ASP A 30 9.89 10.39 8.09
N ILE A 31 9.32 9.48 7.30
CA ILE A 31 9.88 8.14 7.05
C ILE A 31 11.26 8.25 6.41
N ALA A 32 11.42 9.08 5.38
CA ALA A 32 12.71 9.30 4.73
C ALA A 32 13.74 9.88 5.71
N LEU A 33 13.33 10.85 6.55
CA LEU A 33 14.23 11.50 7.51
C LEU A 33 14.65 10.59 8.68
N VAL A 34 13.74 9.75 9.18
CA VAL A 34 13.95 8.97 10.42
C VAL A 34 14.41 7.54 10.15
N GLN A 35 13.95 6.94 9.04
CA GLN A 35 14.14 5.51 8.74
C GLN A 35 15.01 5.29 7.48
N ASP A 36 15.43 6.37 6.80
CA ASP A 36 16.21 6.32 5.56
C ASP A 36 15.53 5.53 4.44
N ILE A 37 14.20 5.47 4.47
CA ILE A 37 13.38 4.82 3.43
C ILE A 37 12.89 5.88 2.47
N THR A 38 13.40 5.84 1.25
CA THR A 38 12.97 6.77 0.20
C THR A 38 11.64 6.33 -0.40
N SER A 39 10.83 7.31 -0.78
CA SER A 39 9.55 7.06 -1.42
C SER A 39 9.31 7.99 -2.61
N ILE A 40 8.50 7.50 -3.55
CA ILE A 40 7.89 8.33 -4.60
C ILE A 40 6.42 8.48 -4.27
N TYR A 41 5.94 9.71 -4.33
CA TYR A 41 4.54 10.05 -4.11
C TYR A 41 3.88 10.48 -5.42
N LYS A 42 2.70 9.91 -5.69
CA LYS A 42 1.81 10.32 -6.78
C LYS A 42 0.37 10.43 -6.27
N ALA A 43 -0.27 11.53 -6.62
CA ALA A 43 -1.70 11.74 -6.38
C ALA A 43 -2.48 11.36 -7.64
N CYS A 44 -3.67 10.82 -7.46
CA CYS A 44 -4.61 10.48 -8.54
C CYS A 44 -6.04 10.75 -8.07
N ASP A 45 -6.92 11.22 -8.95
CA ASP A 45 -8.33 11.52 -8.66
C ASP A 45 -9.28 10.64 -9.48
N THR A 46 -8.80 10.04 -10.58
CA THR A 46 -9.55 9.07 -11.40
C THR A 46 -8.85 7.70 -11.52
N ILE A 47 -9.62 6.66 -11.84
CA ILE A 47 -9.10 5.31 -12.05
C ILE A 47 -8.11 5.25 -13.22
N GLU A 48 -8.35 6.05 -14.27
CA GLU A 48 -7.44 6.17 -15.41
C GLU A 48 -6.11 6.79 -14.99
N GLY A 49 -6.14 7.79 -14.10
CA GLY A 49 -4.93 8.39 -13.53
C GLY A 49 -4.14 7.43 -12.64
N LEU A 50 -4.83 6.54 -11.91
CA LEU A 50 -4.21 5.44 -11.17
C LEU A 50 -3.49 4.48 -12.14
N GLU A 51 -4.17 4.06 -13.20
CA GLU A 51 -3.60 3.14 -14.20
C GLU A 51 -2.41 3.77 -14.94
N GLU A 52 -2.51 5.04 -15.31
CA GLU A 52 -1.42 5.78 -15.97
C GLU A 52 -0.20 5.86 -15.05
N SER A 53 -0.41 6.18 -13.77
CA SER A 53 0.67 6.28 -12.77
C SER A 53 1.40 4.96 -12.57
N LEU A 54 0.67 3.84 -12.62
CA LEU A 54 1.26 2.50 -12.53
C LEU A 54 1.96 2.09 -13.81
N SER A 55 1.39 2.42 -14.96
CA SER A 55 2.01 2.12 -16.25
C SER A 55 3.31 2.88 -16.42
N TYR A 56 3.34 4.17 -16.05
CA TYR A 56 4.55 4.98 -16.03
C TYR A 56 5.62 4.35 -15.12
N LEU A 57 5.24 3.94 -13.91
CA LEU A 57 6.14 3.28 -12.97
C LEU A 57 6.79 2.02 -13.56
N LEU A 58 6.06 1.23 -14.34
CA LEU A 58 6.56 -0.03 -14.90
C LEU A 58 7.47 0.14 -16.11
N TYR A 59 7.11 1.07 -16.98
CA TYR A 59 7.70 1.17 -18.31
C TYR A 59 8.72 2.31 -18.44
N GLU A 60 8.56 3.39 -17.68
CA GLU A 60 9.41 4.57 -17.77
C GLU A 60 10.37 4.71 -16.60
N ASP A 61 10.06 4.14 -15.42
CA ASP A 61 10.96 4.18 -14.27
C ASP A 61 11.97 3.03 -14.29
N HIS A 62 13.23 3.35 -14.56
CA HIS A 62 14.33 2.38 -14.56
C HIS A 62 14.59 1.77 -13.18
N ASN A 63 14.09 2.39 -12.11
CA ASN A 63 14.21 1.90 -10.73
C ASN A 63 13.03 1.00 -10.33
N PHE A 64 12.14 0.60 -11.27
CA PHE A 64 10.97 -0.23 -10.92
C PHE A 64 11.33 -1.50 -10.12
N LYS A 65 12.50 -2.06 -10.41
CA LYS A 65 13.02 -3.25 -9.73
C LYS A 65 13.26 -3.03 -8.24
N ASP A 66 13.52 -1.79 -7.84
CA ASP A 66 13.93 -1.41 -6.49
C ASP A 66 12.74 -1.02 -5.60
N TYR A 67 11.53 -0.79 -6.16
CA TYR A 67 10.33 -0.67 -5.34
C TYR A 67 9.86 -2.04 -4.91
N GLU A 68 9.83 -2.34 -3.62
CA GLU A 68 9.25 -3.60 -3.15
C GLU A 68 7.85 -3.42 -2.57
N ILE A 69 7.50 -2.21 -2.14
CA ILE A 69 6.19 -1.87 -1.57
C ILE A 69 5.45 -0.87 -2.46
N ILE A 70 4.24 -1.24 -2.88
CA ILE A 70 3.25 -0.34 -3.49
C ILE A 70 2.26 0.06 -2.39
N TYR A 71 2.34 1.30 -1.93
CA TYR A 71 1.53 1.83 -0.85
C TYR A 71 0.31 2.60 -1.40
N LEU A 72 -0.87 2.03 -1.22
CA LEU A 72 -2.14 2.56 -1.73
C LEU A 72 -2.89 3.28 -0.61
N VAL A 73 -2.98 4.60 -0.71
CA VAL A 73 -3.79 5.44 0.18
C VAL A 73 -5.08 5.81 -0.55
N ILE A 74 -6.00 4.84 -0.61
CA ILE A 74 -7.23 4.95 -1.39
C ILE A 74 -8.42 4.59 -0.49
N PRO A 75 -9.47 5.43 -0.42
CA PRO A 75 -10.65 5.12 0.37
C PRO A 75 -11.45 3.98 -0.26
N GLY A 76 -12.40 3.43 0.49
CA GLY A 76 -13.27 2.36 0.00
C GLY A 76 -13.81 1.49 1.12
N GLU A 77 -14.38 0.35 0.74
CA GLU A 77 -14.91 -0.64 1.66
C GLU A 77 -14.12 -1.96 1.57
N ALA A 78 -14.66 -3.03 2.16
CA ALA A 78 -13.99 -4.33 2.30
C ALA A 78 -13.34 -4.84 1.01
N ASN A 79 -14.16 -4.98 -0.04
CA ASN A 79 -13.79 -5.60 -1.32
C ASN A 79 -13.72 -4.58 -2.47
N ASN A 80 -13.68 -3.29 -2.18
CA ASN A 80 -13.65 -2.25 -3.21
C ASN A 80 -12.80 -1.05 -2.81
N ILE A 81 -12.43 -0.27 -3.81
CA ILE A 81 -11.88 1.08 -3.65
C ILE A 81 -12.91 2.09 -4.17
N LEU A 82 -12.89 3.29 -3.60
CA LEU A 82 -13.69 4.43 -4.03
C LEU A 82 -12.80 5.44 -4.74
N MET A 83 -13.11 5.75 -5.99
CA MET A 83 -12.37 6.72 -6.78
C MET A 83 -13.32 7.47 -7.71
N ASN A 84 -13.24 8.80 -7.72
CA ASN A 84 -14.13 9.67 -8.50
C ASN A 84 -15.63 9.35 -8.31
N ASP A 85 -16.07 9.08 -7.07
CA ASP A 85 -17.44 8.66 -6.72
C ASP A 85 -17.91 7.31 -7.30
N TYR A 86 -16.99 6.51 -7.87
CA TYR A 86 -17.24 5.15 -8.34
C TYR A 86 -16.55 4.13 -7.45
N TYR A 87 -17.25 3.02 -7.20
CA TYR A 87 -16.69 1.87 -6.52
C TYR A 87 -16.13 0.88 -7.54
N TYR A 88 -14.88 0.48 -7.35
CA TYR A 88 -14.20 -0.53 -8.14
C TYR A 88 -13.88 -1.72 -7.26
N SER A 89 -14.32 -2.92 -7.64
CA SER A 89 -14.07 -4.13 -6.88
C SER A 89 -12.59 -4.49 -6.89
N ILE A 90 -12.18 -5.31 -5.92
CA ILE A 90 -10.79 -5.77 -5.83
C ILE A 90 -10.38 -6.55 -7.08
N GLU A 91 -11.32 -7.26 -7.73
CA GLU A 91 -11.09 -7.94 -9.00
C GLU A 91 -10.84 -6.97 -10.15
N GLU A 92 -11.61 -5.89 -10.25
CA GLU A 92 -11.36 -4.82 -11.24
C GLU A 92 -9.98 -4.19 -11.01
N ILE A 93 -9.57 -4.02 -9.74
CA ILE A 93 -8.21 -3.55 -9.42
C ILE A 93 -7.15 -4.59 -9.78
N ALA A 94 -7.44 -5.89 -9.60
CA ALA A 94 -6.53 -6.96 -10.01
C ALA A 94 -6.28 -6.91 -11.51
N GLU A 95 -7.33 -6.77 -12.32
CA GLU A 95 -7.26 -6.66 -13.77
C GLU A 95 -6.46 -5.42 -14.21
N LEU A 96 -6.67 -4.26 -13.57
CA LEU A 96 -5.86 -3.07 -13.83
C LEU A 96 -4.36 -3.30 -13.57
N PHE A 97 -4.06 -4.17 -12.60
CA PHE A 97 -2.71 -4.50 -12.16
C PHE A 97 -2.18 -5.80 -12.79
N GLU A 98 -2.86 -6.37 -13.79
CA GLU A 98 -2.56 -7.70 -14.34
C GLU A 98 -1.09 -7.84 -14.77
N GLY A 99 -0.36 -8.74 -14.11
CA GLY A 99 1.07 -8.99 -14.32
C GLY A 99 2.01 -7.84 -13.95
N LYS A 100 1.46 -6.68 -13.55
CA LYS A 100 2.20 -5.45 -13.26
C LYS A 100 2.85 -5.45 -11.87
N MET A 101 2.43 -6.32 -10.96
CA MET A 101 2.85 -6.29 -9.55
C MET A 101 3.78 -7.44 -9.19
N THR A 102 4.39 -8.08 -10.19
CA THR A 102 5.27 -9.22 -10.00
C THR A 102 6.37 -8.94 -8.97
N GLY A 103 6.39 -9.71 -7.88
CA GLY A 103 7.40 -9.58 -6.83
C GLY A 103 7.16 -8.43 -5.85
N LYS A 104 6.06 -7.68 -5.97
CA LYS A 104 5.75 -6.52 -5.12
C LYS A 104 4.82 -6.89 -3.98
N VAL A 105 4.90 -6.11 -2.90
CA VAL A 105 3.97 -6.15 -1.77
C VAL A 105 3.03 -4.97 -1.91
N ILE A 106 1.74 -5.23 -2.02
CA ILE A 106 0.72 -4.18 -2.05
C ILE A 106 0.26 -3.94 -0.62
N HIS A 107 0.28 -2.69 -0.19
CA HIS A 107 -0.17 -2.30 1.14
C HIS A 107 -1.24 -1.23 1.05
N PHE A 108 -2.45 -1.52 1.53
CA PHE A 108 -3.53 -0.55 1.66
C PHE A 108 -3.43 0.17 3.00
N ALA A 109 -3.35 1.51 2.96
CA ALA A 109 -3.51 2.34 4.14
C ALA A 109 -4.91 2.14 4.77
N ASN A 110 -5.06 2.53 6.03
CA ASN A 110 -6.34 2.46 6.77
C ASN A 110 -7.37 3.51 6.32
N GLN A 111 -7.46 3.79 5.01
CA GLN A 111 -8.54 4.55 4.39
C GLN A 111 -9.71 3.65 3.97
N LYS A 112 -9.49 2.33 3.95
CA LYS A 112 -10.50 1.29 3.77
C LYS A 112 -10.27 0.12 4.71
N VAL A 113 -11.30 -0.68 4.91
CA VAL A 113 -11.17 -2.03 5.48
C VAL A 113 -10.65 -2.96 4.39
N LEU A 114 -9.65 -3.79 4.66
CA LEU A 114 -9.23 -4.90 3.81
C LEU A 114 -9.78 -6.20 4.39
N ASP A 115 -10.87 -6.69 3.84
CA ASP A 115 -11.54 -7.92 4.26
C ASP A 115 -11.88 -8.76 3.04
N LEU A 116 -10.86 -9.46 2.56
CA LEU A 116 -10.95 -10.37 1.44
C LEU A 116 -11.15 -11.80 1.94
N THR A 117 -11.95 -12.54 1.21
CA THR A 117 -12.03 -14.00 1.28
C THR A 117 -10.76 -14.65 0.71
N ASP A 118 -10.57 -15.93 1.00
CA ASP A 118 -9.46 -16.71 0.44
C ASP A 118 -9.51 -16.72 -1.10
N GLU A 119 -10.70 -16.79 -1.70
CA GLU A 119 -10.89 -16.78 -3.15
C GLU A 119 -10.53 -15.41 -3.77
N GLU A 120 -11.01 -14.31 -3.18
CA GLU A 120 -10.72 -12.95 -3.66
C GLU A 120 -9.22 -12.62 -3.54
N SER A 121 -8.62 -12.98 -2.40
CA SER A 121 -7.20 -12.72 -2.17
C SER A 121 -6.30 -13.55 -3.09
N GLN A 122 -6.60 -14.83 -3.28
CA GLN A 122 -5.88 -15.69 -4.23
C GLN A 122 -6.02 -15.17 -5.67
N TYR A 123 -7.24 -14.81 -6.08
CA TYR A 123 -7.47 -14.24 -7.41
C TYR A 123 -6.63 -12.97 -7.62
N PHE A 124 -6.63 -12.06 -6.65
CA PHE A 124 -5.85 -10.83 -6.73
C PHE A 124 -4.36 -11.11 -6.86
N LEU A 125 -3.80 -12.02 -6.06
CA LEU A 125 -2.38 -12.38 -6.13
C LEU A 125 -2.02 -13.05 -7.47
N ASP A 126 -2.87 -13.97 -7.95
CA ASP A 126 -2.64 -14.70 -9.20
C ASP A 126 -2.67 -13.78 -10.42
N VAL A 127 -3.62 -12.84 -10.47
CA VAL A 127 -3.78 -11.91 -11.60
C VAL A 127 -2.69 -10.83 -11.57
N THR A 128 -2.40 -10.26 -10.41
CA THR A 128 -1.43 -9.14 -10.31
C THR A 128 0.03 -9.61 -10.31
N GLY A 129 0.29 -10.84 -9.87
CA GLY A 129 1.63 -11.37 -9.60
C GLY A 129 2.27 -10.87 -8.31
N ALA A 130 1.52 -10.15 -7.47
CA ALA A 130 2.01 -9.64 -6.19
C ALA A 130 2.43 -10.78 -5.26
N ARG A 131 3.45 -10.53 -4.41
CA ARG A 131 3.87 -11.45 -3.36
C ARG A 131 2.88 -11.51 -2.21
N ALA A 132 2.23 -10.37 -1.94
CA ALA A 132 1.27 -10.24 -0.87
C ALA A 132 0.43 -8.98 -1.04
N ILE A 133 -0.75 -9.00 -0.43
CA ILE A 133 -1.58 -7.84 -0.17
C ILE A 133 -1.78 -7.71 1.35
N SER A 134 -1.56 -6.51 1.87
CA SER A 134 -1.67 -6.21 3.30
C SER A 134 -2.49 -4.95 3.53
N GLY A 135 -3.02 -4.82 4.75
CA GLY A 135 -3.88 -3.72 5.14
C GLY A 135 -4.53 -3.99 6.49
N TYR A 136 -5.75 -3.52 6.67
CA TYR A 136 -6.38 -3.43 7.99
C TYR A 136 -7.85 -3.82 7.96
N GLY A 137 -8.28 -4.69 8.88
CA GLY A 137 -9.66 -5.14 9.01
C GLY A 137 -10.59 -4.19 9.76
N SER A 138 -10.05 -3.15 10.42
CA SER A 138 -10.85 -2.15 11.11
C SER A 138 -10.43 -0.74 10.72
N THR A 139 -11.38 0.10 10.32
CA THR A 139 -11.11 1.53 10.10
C THR A 139 -11.13 2.25 11.44
N THR A 140 -10.05 2.93 11.79
CA THR A 140 -10.06 3.88 12.91
C THR A 140 -9.63 5.24 12.42
N SER A 141 -10.42 6.28 12.70
CA SER A 141 -10.12 7.67 12.33
C SER A 141 -8.92 8.28 13.09
N LYS A 142 -8.17 7.46 13.84
CA LYS A 142 -6.95 7.88 14.53
C LYS A 142 -5.77 7.65 13.60
N ILE A 143 -5.66 8.55 12.63
CA ILE A 143 -4.61 8.59 11.62
C ILE A 143 -3.21 8.31 12.23
N SER A 144 -2.91 8.82 13.43
CA SER A 144 -1.65 8.56 14.16
C SER A 144 -1.33 7.10 14.48
N SER A 145 -2.33 6.26 14.76
CA SER A 145 -2.13 4.85 15.16
C SER A 145 -1.78 3.97 13.97
N THR A 146 -2.47 4.15 12.84
CA THR A 146 -2.19 3.45 11.59
C THR A 146 -0.82 3.84 11.04
N ILE A 147 -0.50 5.14 11.02
CA ILE A 147 0.81 5.63 10.57
C ILE A 147 1.94 4.94 11.33
N THR A 148 1.76 4.69 12.63
CA THR A 148 2.77 4.00 13.43
C THR A 148 3.00 2.57 12.95
N ILE A 149 1.96 1.85 12.55
CA ILE A 149 2.10 0.46 12.06
C ILE A 149 2.64 0.41 10.63
N ASP A 150 2.19 1.27 9.72
CA ASP A 150 2.74 1.34 8.34
C ASP A 150 4.27 1.54 8.40
N ARG A 151 4.72 2.48 9.24
CA ARG A 151 6.15 2.78 9.45
C ARG A 151 6.94 1.60 10.00
N VAL A 152 6.37 0.89 10.98
CA VAL A 152 7.02 -0.27 11.58
C VAL A 152 7.10 -1.39 10.54
N PHE A 153 6.02 -1.64 9.82
CA PHE A 153 5.97 -2.66 8.77
C PHE A 153 7.02 -2.39 7.69
N PHE A 154 7.05 -1.17 7.14
CA PHE A 154 8.01 -0.81 6.09
C PHE A 154 9.45 -0.94 6.56
N SER A 155 9.78 -0.47 7.77
CA SER A 155 11.14 -0.57 8.31
C SER A 155 11.56 -2.00 8.61
N MET A 156 10.67 -2.84 9.16
CA MET A 156 11.00 -4.25 9.37
C MET A 156 11.19 -4.99 8.04
N PHE A 157 10.40 -4.64 7.02
CA PHE A 157 10.51 -5.24 5.70
C PHE A 157 11.81 -4.85 4.96
N GLN A 158 12.39 -3.68 5.25
CA GLN A 158 13.72 -3.33 4.76
C GLN A 158 14.77 -4.35 5.24
N GLU A 159 14.69 -4.75 6.51
CA GLU A 159 15.66 -5.64 7.15
C GLU A 159 15.41 -7.13 6.86
N ASN A 160 14.15 -7.53 6.61
CA ASN A 160 13.75 -8.91 6.38
C ASN A 160 12.70 -9.02 5.28
N ASP A 161 13.02 -9.77 4.22
CA ASP A 161 12.11 -10.01 3.08
C ASP A 161 11.09 -11.12 3.34
N ASP A 162 11.18 -11.85 4.45
CA ASP A 162 10.16 -12.80 4.87
C ASP A 162 8.99 -12.07 5.54
N LEU A 163 7.90 -11.90 4.78
CA LEU A 163 6.70 -11.19 5.22
C LEU A 163 6.03 -11.84 6.44
N ALA A 164 6.09 -13.16 6.58
CA ALA A 164 5.49 -13.85 7.71
C ALA A 164 6.27 -13.54 8.99
N GLU A 165 7.60 -13.60 8.93
CA GLU A 165 8.46 -13.24 10.06
C GLU A 165 8.38 -11.74 10.42
N VAL A 166 8.27 -10.87 9.41
CA VAL A 166 8.06 -9.42 9.61
C VAL A 166 6.76 -9.17 10.35
N VAL A 167 5.64 -9.73 9.88
CA VAL A 167 4.34 -9.55 10.52
C VAL A 167 4.32 -10.17 11.92
N GLU A 168 4.90 -11.35 12.11
CA GLU A 168 5.01 -11.95 13.45
C GLU A 168 5.78 -11.04 14.40
N SER A 169 6.95 -10.54 13.98
CA SER A 169 7.79 -9.61 14.76
C SER A 169 7.04 -8.32 15.08
N MET A 170 6.27 -7.81 14.13
CA MET A 170 5.43 -6.63 14.31
C MET A 170 4.34 -6.88 15.37
N PHE A 171 3.65 -8.03 15.34
CA PHE A 171 2.68 -8.40 16.36
C PHE A 171 3.33 -8.65 17.72
N GLN A 172 4.56 -9.17 17.79
CA GLN A 172 5.28 -9.33 19.05
C GLN A 172 5.63 -7.98 19.70
N LYS A 173 6.05 -6.98 18.92
CA LYS A 173 6.42 -5.65 19.43
C LYS A 173 5.22 -4.73 19.66
N HIS A 174 4.20 -4.80 18.81
CA HIS A 174 3.07 -3.87 18.76
C HIS A 174 1.70 -4.55 18.87
N TYR A 175 1.61 -5.68 19.59
CA TYR A 175 0.41 -6.53 19.69
C TYR A 175 -0.92 -5.78 19.82
N ASN A 176 -1.02 -4.87 20.80
CA ASN A 176 -2.27 -4.16 21.07
C ASN A 176 -2.73 -3.30 19.89
N LEU A 177 -1.79 -2.70 19.16
CA LEU A 177 -2.06 -1.82 18.05
C LEU A 177 -2.40 -2.61 16.79
N CYS A 178 -1.62 -3.65 16.48
CA CYS A 178 -1.90 -4.56 15.37
C CYS A 178 -3.27 -5.23 15.53
N LYS A 179 -3.63 -5.65 16.76
CA LYS A 179 -4.93 -6.23 17.07
C LYS A 179 -6.07 -5.21 17.01
N LEU A 180 -5.83 -3.96 17.45
CA LEU A 180 -6.84 -2.90 17.40
C LEU A 180 -7.20 -2.55 15.96
N LEU A 181 -6.19 -2.40 15.10
CA LEU A 181 -6.34 -2.07 13.67
C LEU A 181 -6.69 -3.29 12.82
N ASP A 182 -6.64 -4.48 13.42
CA ASP A 182 -6.82 -5.77 12.74
C ASP A 182 -5.92 -5.89 11.50
N PHE A 183 -4.60 -5.74 11.69
CA PHE A 183 -3.64 -5.83 10.59
C PHE A 183 -3.74 -7.20 9.91
N ARG A 184 -3.84 -7.20 8.58
CA ARG A 184 -4.04 -8.38 7.75
C ARG A 184 -2.98 -8.47 6.66
N LEU A 185 -2.58 -9.71 6.38
CA LEU A 185 -1.64 -10.08 5.32
C LEU A 185 -2.21 -11.30 4.61
N TYR A 186 -2.33 -11.22 3.29
CA TYR A 186 -2.67 -12.32 2.40
C TYR A 186 -1.49 -12.53 1.45
N TYR A 187 -0.96 -13.75 1.34
CA TYR A 187 0.29 -14.08 0.65
C TYR A 187 0.36 -15.56 0.27
#